data_AF-A0A7V3RWR3-F1
#
_entry.id   AF-A0A7V3RWR3-F1
#
_cell.length_a   1.000
_cell.length_b   1.000
_cell.length_c   1.000
_cell.angle_alpha   90.00
_cell.angle_beta   90.00
_cell.angle_gamma   90.00
#
_symmetry.space_group_name_H-M   'P 1'
#
loop_
_entity.id
_entity.type
_entity.pdbx_description
1 polymer ?
#
loop_
_entity_poly.entity_id
_entity_poly.type
_entity_poly.pdbx_seq_one_letter_code
_entity_poly.pdbx_strand_id
1 'polypeptide(L)'
;ASAHNGCERLCDPTAHAEILALRRACEAVGNYRLNGAKMYVTVEPCLMCAGAIHLARLKEVIYGCREPKGGAFGSLYSVHLDGRLNHKVDVVGGVLEEESTALMRAFFRKLRRSKDGLQGEKRHRLG
;
A
#
# COMPACT_ATOMS: atom_id res chain seq x y z
N ALA A 1 -14.83 -2.69 -2.53
CA ALA A 1 -14.35 -2.63 -1.13
C ALA A 1 -13.29 -1.54 -0.98
N SER A 2 -13.07 -1.01 0.23
CA SER A 2 -12.05 0.02 0.52
C SER A 2 -11.38 -0.25 1.87
N ALA A 3 -10.15 0.23 2.05
CA ALA A 3 -9.41 0.16 3.32
C ALA A 3 -8.26 1.18 3.35
N HIS A 4 -7.60 1.32 4.50
CA HIS A 4 -6.42 2.16 4.72
C HIS A 4 -5.40 1.40 5.58
N ASN A 5 -4.14 1.84 5.59
CA ASN A 5 -3.07 1.20 6.36
C ASN A 5 -3.43 1.11 7.85
N GLY A 6 -3.31 -0.09 8.41
CA GLY A 6 -3.71 -0.43 9.78
C GLY A 6 -2.62 -1.09 10.61
N CYS A 7 -1.38 -1.20 10.12
CA CYS A 7 -0.33 -2.00 10.77
C CYS A 7 -0.13 -1.69 12.25
N GLU A 8 0.06 -0.41 12.60
CA GLU A 8 0.26 -0.01 14.00
C GLU A 8 -1.01 -0.21 14.84
N ARG A 9 -2.18 0.16 14.30
CA ARG A 9 -3.46 0.09 15.03
C ARG A 9 -3.91 -1.35 15.28
N LEU A 10 -3.60 -2.27 14.37
CA LEU A 10 -4.00 -3.67 14.44
C LEU A 10 -2.88 -4.59 14.96
N CYS A 11 -1.68 -4.05 15.17
CA CYS A 11 -0.48 -4.83 15.50
C CYS A 11 -0.26 -5.99 14.51
N ASP A 12 -0.53 -5.75 13.22
CA ASP A 12 -0.49 -6.74 12.14
C ASP A 12 0.41 -6.21 11.02
N PRO A 13 1.59 -6.81 10.77
CA PRO A 13 2.50 -6.35 9.71
C PRO A 13 1.91 -6.51 8.30
N THR A 14 0.85 -7.32 8.15
CA THR A 14 0.16 -7.52 6.87
C THR A 14 -0.99 -6.55 6.63
N ALA A 15 -1.35 -5.71 7.62
CA ALA A 15 -2.51 -4.81 7.56
C ALA A 15 -2.29 -3.56 6.68
N HIS A 16 -1.68 -3.75 5.52
CA HIS A 16 -1.59 -2.75 4.46
C HIS A 16 -2.97 -2.50 3.84
N ALA A 17 -3.16 -1.31 3.26
CA ALA A 17 -4.45 -0.91 2.68
C ALA A 17 -4.94 -1.91 1.62
N GLU A 18 -4.03 -2.38 0.77
CA GLU A 18 -4.30 -3.32 -0.32
C GLU A 18 -4.74 -4.69 0.22
N ILE A 19 -4.04 -5.21 1.22
CA ILE A 19 -4.38 -6.50 1.85
C ILE A 19 -5.75 -6.43 2.50
N LEU A 20 -6.01 -5.37 3.28
CA LEU A 20 -7.30 -5.19 3.94
C LEU A 20 -8.44 -4.98 2.93
N ALA A 21 -8.20 -4.27 1.84
CA ALA A 21 -9.18 -4.07 0.76
C ALA A 21 -9.47 -5.38 0.01
N LEU A 22 -8.44 -6.18 -0.28
CA LEU A 22 -8.57 -7.52 -0.86
C LEU A 22 -9.40 -8.44 0.03
N ARG A 23 -9.08 -8.53 1.33
CA ARG A 23 -9.84 -9.35 2.30
C ARG A 23 -11.34 -9.00 2.26
N ARG A 24 -11.66 -7.71 2.39
CA ARG A 24 -13.04 -7.21 2.32
C ARG A 24 -13.73 -7.48 0.98
N ALA A 25 -13.00 -7.37 -0.14
CA ALA A 25 -13.54 -7.65 -1.46
C ALA A 25 -13.86 -9.15 -1.64
N CYS A 26 -12.94 -10.02 -1.20
CA CYS A 26 -13.12 -11.47 -1.27
C CYS A 26 -14.29 -11.94 -0.41
N GLU A 27 -14.43 -11.39 0.81
CA GLU A 27 -15.59 -11.63 1.69
C GLU A 27 -16.90 -11.22 1.01
N ALA A 28 -16.95 -10.03 0.41
CA ALA A 28 -18.16 -9.52 -0.26
C ALA A 28 -18.54 -10.33 -1.51
N VAL A 29 -17.56 -10.84 -2.25
CA VAL A 29 -17.78 -11.66 -3.45
C VAL A 29 -18.01 -13.14 -3.11
N GLY A 30 -17.57 -13.60 -1.94
CA GLY A 30 -17.54 -15.01 -1.57
C GLY A 30 -16.49 -15.82 -2.36
N ASN A 31 -15.43 -15.17 -2.85
CA ASN A 31 -14.38 -15.81 -3.64
C ASN A 31 -13.04 -15.10 -3.44
N TYR A 32 -11.96 -15.86 -3.31
CA TYR A 32 -10.61 -15.32 -3.20
C TYR A 32 -10.04 -14.81 -4.53
N ARG A 33 -10.64 -15.22 -5.66
CA ARG A 33 -10.32 -14.69 -6.99
C ARG A 33 -11.28 -13.56 -7.33
N LEU A 34 -10.71 -12.37 -7.55
CA LEU A 34 -11.38 -11.14 -7.92
C LEU A 34 -11.15 -10.83 -9.41
N ASN A 35 -11.42 -11.83 -10.27
CA ASN A 35 -11.21 -11.71 -11.71
C ASN A 35 -11.94 -10.48 -12.27
N GLY A 36 -11.26 -9.68 -13.09
CA GLY A 36 -11.84 -8.47 -13.69
C GLY A 36 -11.85 -7.25 -12.77
N ALA A 37 -11.60 -7.40 -11.48
CA ALA A 37 -11.56 -6.27 -10.55
C ALA A 37 -10.32 -5.39 -10.79
N LYS A 38 -10.45 -4.13 -10.39
CA LYS A 38 -9.39 -3.13 -10.42
C LYS A 38 -9.14 -2.62 -9.01
N MET A 39 -7.87 -2.36 -8.69
CA MET A 39 -7.48 -1.76 -7.41
C MET A 39 -6.90 -0.36 -7.63
N TYR A 40 -7.36 0.59 -6.83
CA TYR A 40 -6.81 1.94 -6.75
C TYR A 40 -6.10 2.11 -5.41
N VAL A 41 -4.85 2.58 -5.43
CA VAL A 41 -4.04 2.77 -4.22
C VAL A 41 -3.20 4.04 -4.34
N THR A 42 -3.05 4.79 -3.26
CA THR A 42 -2.34 6.09 -3.31
C THR A 42 -0.82 5.93 -3.50
N VAL A 43 -0.26 4.82 -3.02
CA VAL A 43 1.18 4.53 -3.08
C VAL A 43 1.40 3.21 -3.80
N GLU A 44 2.47 3.12 -4.59
CA GLU A 44 2.89 1.89 -5.25
C GLU A 44 2.94 0.70 -4.27
N PRO A 45 2.25 -0.42 -4.57
CA PRO A 45 2.24 -1.61 -3.73
C PRO A 45 3.63 -2.18 -3.43
N CYS A 46 3.85 -2.59 -2.19
CA CYS A 46 5.06 -3.32 -1.82
C CYS A 46 5.05 -4.77 -2.32
N LEU A 47 6.16 -5.49 -2.16
CA LEU A 47 6.30 -6.87 -2.62
C LEU A 47 5.23 -7.83 -2.06
N MET A 48 4.88 -7.68 -0.78
CA MET A 48 3.79 -8.46 -0.15
C MET A 48 2.44 -8.19 -0.84
N CYS A 49 2.09 -6.91 -1.00
CA CYS A 49 0.83 -6.51 -1.62
C CYS A 49 0.77 -6.94 -3.09
N ALA A 50 1.86 -6.78 -3.84
CA ALA A 50 1.96 -7.22 -5.23
C ALA A 50 1.71 -8.73 -5.38
N GLY A 51 2.31 -9.55 -4.50
CA GLY A 51 2.04 -10.99 -4.46
C GLY A 51 0.58 -11.31 -4.15
N ALA A 52 -0.02 -10.64 -3.17
CA ALA A 52 -1.42 -10.84 -2.83
C ALA A 52 -2.38 -10.44 -3.97
N ILE A 53 -2.10 -9.32 -4.64
CA ILE A 53 -2.84 -8.84 -5.82
C ILE A 53 -2.81 -9.89 -6.93
N HIS A 54 -1.65 -10.46 -7.19
CA HIS A 54 -1.46 -11.52 -8.19
C HIS A 54 -2.28 -12.78 -7.85
N LEU A 55 -2.19 -13.23 -6.59
CA LEU A 55 -2.94 -14.39 -6.10
C LEU A 55 -4.45 -14.17 -6.18
N ALA A 56 -4.90 -12.94 -5.92
CA ALA A 56 -6.30 -12.52 -6.03
C ALA A 56 -6.78 -12.35 -7.48
N ARG A 57 -5.92 -12.50 -8.49
CA ARG A 57 -6.28 -12.41 -9.93
C ARG A 57 -6.92 -11.08 -10.34
N LEU A 58 -6.47 -9.99 -9.70
CA LEU A 58 -6.85 -8.65 -10.12
C LEU A 58 -6.48 -8.42 -11.59
N LYS A 59 -7.36 -7.76 -12.34
CA LYS A 59 -7.08 -7.40 -13.73
C LYS A 59 -6.05 -6.28 -13.79
N GLU A 60 -6.22 -5.27 -12.95
CA GLU A 60 -5.47 -4.01 -13.06
C GLU A 60 -5.23 -3.37 -11.68
N VAL A 61 -4.07 -2.74 -11.54
CA VAL A 61 -3.70 -1.91 -10.39
C VAL A 61 -3.34 -0.51 -10.88
N ILE A 62 -3.99 0.48 -10.28
CA ILE A 62 -3.78 1.88 -10.54
C ILE A 62 -3.21 2.50 -9.27
N TYR A 63 -2.01 3.09 -9.35
CA TYR A 63 -1.39 3.74 -8.20
C TYR A 63 -1.01 5.19 -8.44
N GLY A 64 -1.00 5.97 -7.36
CA GLY A 64 -0.63 7.37 -7.38
C GLY A 64 0.87 7.60 -7.45
N CYS A 65 1.53 7.70 -6.30
CA CYS A 65 2.97 7.95 -6.26
C CYS A 65 3.79 6.66 -6.14
N ARG A 66 5.03 6.71 -6.65
CA ARG A 66 6.00 5.62 -6.53
C ARG A 66 6.50 5.44 -5.10
N GLU A 67 6.86 4.20 -4.75
CA GLU A 67 7.49 3.84 -3.47
C GLU A 67 8.95 3.42 -3.71
N PRO A 68 9.91 4.35 -3.71
CA PRO A 68 11.29 4.06 -4.10
C PRO A 68 12.01 3.09 -3.16
N LYS A 69 11.51 2.85 -1.94
CA LYS A 69 12.16 1.99 -0.94
C LYS A 69 11.56 0.59 -0.83
N GLY A 70 10.40 0.34 -1.45
CA GLY A 70 9.68 -0.92 -1.26
C GLY A 70 8.73 -1.31 -2.38
N GLY A 71 8.51 -0.44 -3.38
CA GLY A 71 7.56 -0.64 -4.45
C GLY A 71 7.93 -1.80 -5.37
N ALA A 72 6.94 -2.61 -5.72
CA ALA A 72 7.13 -3.85 -6.48
C ALA A 72 6.49 -3.84 -7.88
N PHE A 73 5.99 -2.68 -8.32
CA PHE A 73 5.36 -2.48 -9.62
C PHE A 73 6.08 -1.42 -10.47
N GLY A 74 7.39 -1.28 -10.28
CA GLY A 74 8.26 -0.46 -11.11
C GLY A 74 9.36 0.27 -10.36
N SER A 75 9.33 0.36 -9.02
CA SER A 75 10.39 0.99 -8.23
C SER A 75 11.57 0.06 -7.96
N LEU A 76 11.41 -0.95 -7.10
CA LEU A 76 12.47 -1.92 -6.81
C LEU A 76 12.28 -3.24 -7.56
N TYR A 77 11.02 -3.64 -7.74
CA TYR A 77 10.67 -4.84 -8.50
C TYR A 77 9.67 -4.49 -9.59
N SER A 78 9.58 -5.35 -10.59
CA SER A 78 8.56 -5.29 -11.64
C SER A 78 7.83 -6.62 -11.70
N VAL A 79 7.18 -7.01 -10.59
CA VAL A 79 6.53 -8.33 -10.44
C VAL A 79 5.47 -8.57 -11.52
N HIS A 80 4.75 -7.51 -11.89
CA HIS A 80 3.75 -7.54 -12.95
C HIS A 80 4.30 -7.86 -14.36
N LEU A 81 5.61 -7.77 -14.56
CA LEU A 81 6.29 -8.12 -15.81
C LEU A 81 6.95 -9.51 -15.77
N ASP A 82 6.88 -10.22 -14.65
CA ASP A 82 7.51 -11.54 -14.52
C ASP A 82 6.67 -12.61 -15.23
N GLY A 83 7.10 -12.98 -16.44
CA GLY A 83 6.44 -13.98 -17.28
C GLY A 83 6.42 -15.40 -16.70
N ARG A 84 7.12 -15.67 -15.59
CA ARG A 84 7.06 -16.97 -14.89
C ARG A 84 5.79 -17.10 -14.04
N LEU A 85 5.12 -16.00 -13.74
CA LEU A 85 3.92 -16.00 -12.93
C LEU A 85 2.68 -16.36 -13.77
N ASN A 86 1.75 -17.11 -13.18
CA ASN A 86 0.59 -17.68 -13.87
C ASN A 86 -0.63 -16.72 -14.02
N HIS A 87 -0.44 -15.42 -13.84
CA HIS A 87 -1.45 -14.37 -14.00
C HIS A 87 -0.77 -13.11 -14.51
N LYS A 88 -1.48 -12.26 -15.25
CA LYS A 88 -0.96 -10.95 -15.63
C LYS A 88 -1.82 -9.88 -14.99
N VAL A 89 -1.17 -8.91 -14.34
CA VAL A 89 -1.81 -7.74 -13.75
C VAL A 89 -1.36 -6.53 -14.56
N ASP A 90 -2.31 -5.80 -15.14
CA ASP A 90 -1.99 -4.54 -15.80
C ASP A 90 -1.73 -3.46 -14.74
N VAL A 91 -0.72 -2.61 -14.96
CA VAL A 91 -0.29 -1.61 -13.97
C VAL A 91 -0.27 -0.23 -14.60
N VAL A 92 -0.93 0.73 -13.94
CA VAL A 92 -0.91 2.15 -14.29
C VAL A 92 -0.43 2.94 -13.08
N GLY A 93 0.75 3.55 -13.18
CA GLY A 93 1.29 4.44 -12.15
C GLY A 93 1.10 5.92 -12.51
N GLY A 94 1.21 6.80 -11.51
CA GLY A 94 1.23 8.25 -11.72
C GLY A 94 -0.13 8.93 -11.65
N VAL A 95 -1.21 8.23 -11.27
CA VAL A 95 -2.56 8.80 -11.24
C VAL A 95 -2.77 9.61 -9.96
N LEU A 96 -2.94 10.93 -10.09
CA LEU A 96 -2.94 11.85 -8.94
C LEU A 96 -1.65 11.73 -8.11
N GLU A 97 -0.51 11.65 -8.81
CA GLU A 97 0.81 11.46 -8.21
C GLU A 97 1.18 12.61 -7.26
N GLU A 98 0.88 13.85 -7.64
CA GLU A 98 1.21 15.03 -6.83
C GLU A 98 0.44 15.02 -5.50
N GLU A 99 -0.86 14.75 -5.56
CA GLU A 99 -1.74 14.67 -4.39
C GLU A 99 -1.35 13.50 -3.50
N SER A 100 -1.08 12.34 -4.09
CA SER A 100 -0.66 11.14 -3.35
C SER A 100 0.69 11.36 -2.66
N THR A 101 1.64 12.00 -3.35
CA THR A 101 2.93 12.39 -2.79
C THR A 101 2.78 13.39 -1.65
N ALA A 102 1.90 14.39 -1.82
CA ALA A 102 1.62 15.38 -0.80
C ALA A 102 1.04 14.75 0.47
N LEU A 103 0.11 13.80 0.34
CA LEU A 103 -0.46 13.04 1.46
C LEU A 103 0.63 12.27 2.25
N MET A 104 1.48 11.53 1.55
CA MET A 104 2.58 10.78 2.19
C MET A 104 3.58 11.70 2.90
N ARG A 105 3.96 12.79 2.26
CA ARG A 105 4.86 13.80 2.87
C ARG A 105 4.24 14.43 4.10
N ALA A 106 2.94 14.77 4.06
CA ALA A 106 2.22 15.34 5.20
C ALA A 106 2.18 14.36 6.38
N PHE A 107 1.90 13.09 6.14
CA PHE A 107 1.89 12.04 7.16
C PHE A 107 3.24 11.91 7.88
N PHE A 108 4.35 11.73 7.15
CA PHE A 108 5.67 11.60 7.76
C PHE A 108 6.18 12.89 8.40
N ARG A 109 5.74 14.06 7.92
CA ARG A 109 6.03 15.35 8.59
C ARG A 109 5.35 15.42 9.96
N LYS A 110 4.08 15.01 10.05
CA LYS A 110 3.34 14.94 11.31
C LYS A 110 4.00 13.97 12.30
N LEU A 111 4.36 12.77 11.84
CA LEU A 111 5.04 11.74 12.64
C LEU A 111 6.37 12.20 13.24
N ARG A 112 7.20 12.91 12.45
CA ARG A 112 8.47 13.48 12.93
C ARG A 112 8.23 14.52 14.03
N ARG A 113 7.32 15.47 13.80
CA ARG A 113 6.94 16.48 14.81
C ARG A 113 6.46 15.86 16.12
N SER A 114 5.65 14.80 16.06
CA SER A 114 5.19 14.09 17.25
C SER A 114 6.33 13.40 17.99
N LYS A 115 7.30 12.79 17.29
CA LYS A 115 8.48 12.19 17.93
C LYS A 115 9.39 13.24 18.59
N ASP A 116 9.53 14.42 17.98
CA ASP A 116 10.32 15.52 18.52
C ASP A 116 9.66 16.09 19.80
N GLY A 117 8.33 16.22 19.83
CA GLY A 117 7.57 16.65 21.01
C GLY A 117 7.66 15.68 22.18
N LEU A 118 7.55 14.36 21.92
CA LEU A 118 7.73 13.32 22.95
C LEU A 118 9.17 13.26 23.50
N GLN A 119 10.19 13.60 22.70
CA GLN A 119 11.57 13.70 23.18
C GLN A 119 11.82 14.99 23.99
N GLY A 120 11.16 16.10 23.64
CA GLY A 120 11.18 17.35 24.40
C GLY A 120 10.56 17.23 25.79
N GLU A 121 9.40 16.58 25.91
CA GLU A 121 8.73 16.35 27.21
C GLU A 121 9.52 15.39 28.13
N LYS A 122 10.17 14.36 27.56
CA LYS A 122 11.04 13.47 28.35
C LYS A 122 12.28 14.18 28.89
N ARG A 123 12.81 15.17 28.16
CA ARG A 123 13.94 16.01 28.63
C ARG A 123 13.53 16.98 29.75
N HIS A 124 12.29 17.47 29.75
CA HIS A 124 11.81 18.43 30.75
C HIS A 124 11.37 17.79 32.08
N ARG A 125 11.12 16.47 32.12
CA ARG A 125 10.79 15.73 33.36
C ARG A 125 12.00 15.15 34.10
N LEU A 126 13.21 15.29 33.54
CA LEU A 126 14.46 14.78 34.11
C LEU A 126 15.43 15.90 34.53
N GLY A 127 14.94 17.14 34.63
CA GLY A 127 15.69 18.32 35.09
C GLY A 127 15.10 18.88 36.36
#